data_AF-A0A343JG08-F1
#
_entry.id   AF-A0A343JG08-F1
#
_cell.length_a   1.000
_cell.length_b   1.000
_cell.length_c   1.000
_cell.angle_alpha   90.00
_cell.angle_beta   90.00
_cell.angle_gamma   90.00
#
_symmetry.space_group_name_H-M   'P 1'
#
loop_
_entity.id
_entity.type
_entity.pdbx_description
1 polymer ?
#
loop_
_entity_poly.entity_id
_entity_poly.type
_entity_poly.pdbx_seq_one_letter_code
_entity_poly.pdbx_strand_id
1 'polypeptide(L)' 'MISKKELMDEIITYDIITYKDEDGKKVEYVEVTLTDRIIDVYMDTSEVNIGILAKKILEDNLYK' A
#
# COMPACT_ATOMS: atom_id res chain seq x y z
N MET A 1 18.17 0.00 -3.87
CA MET A 1 17.08 -0.31 -2.92
C MET A 1 16.76 1.00 -2.22
N ILE A 2 15.57 1.53 -2.46
CA ILE A 2 15.13 2.81 -1.87
C ILE A 2 15.05 2.66 -0.34
N SER A 3 15.41 3.70 0.41
CA SER A 3 15.21 3.69 1.86
C SER A 3 13.73 3.88 2.19
N LYS A 4 13.31 3.45 3.39
CA LYS A 4 11.95 3.71 3.88
C LYS A 4 11.61 5.21 3.84
N LYS A 5 12.56 6.07 4.20
CA LYS A 5 12.35 7.53 4.21
C LYS A 5 12.08 8.06 2.82
N GLU A 6 12.92 7.71 1.84
CA GLU A 6 12.74 8.13 0.45
C GLU A 6 11.42 7.61 -0.12
N LEU A 7 11.03 6.36 0.18
CA LEU A 7 9.74 5.83 -0.26
C LEU A 7 8.56 6.59 0.35
N MET A 8 8.64 6.98 1.62
CA MET A 8 7.59 7.80 2.25
C MET A 8 7.45 9.16 1.57
N ASP A 9 8.56 9.75 1.09
CA ASP A 9 8.56 11.03 0.37
C ASP A 9 7.99 10.90 -1.06
N GLU A 10 8.02 9.70 -1.65
CA GLU A 10 7.43 9.43 -2.96
C GLU A 10 5.92 9.15 -2.94
N ILE A 11 5.35 8.83 -1.78
CA ILE A 11 3.90 8.60 -1.63
C ILE A 11 3.16 9.93 -1.72
N ILE A 12 2.35 10.07 -2.77
CA ILE A 12 1.51 11.25 -3.01
C ILE A 12 0.22 11.14 -2.19
N THR A 13 -0.47 10.01 -2.33
CA THR A 13 -1.72 9.71 -1.64
C THR A 13 -1.90 8.21 -1.50
N TYR A 14 -2.83 7.80 -0.64
CA TYR A 14 -3.26 6.42 -0.54
C TYR A 14 -4.77 6.36 -0.28
N ASP A 15 -5.40 5.33 -0.81
CA ASP A 15 -6.83 5.07 -0.66
C ASP A 15 -7.06 3.66 -0.12
N ILE A 16 -7.97 3.56 0.86
CA ILE A 16 -8.34 2.28 1.46
C ILE A 16 -9.42 1.64 0.60
N ILE A 17 -9.13 0.48 0.03
CA ILE A 17 -10.07 -0.27 -0.79
C ILE A 17 -10.56 -1.48 -0.02
N THR A 18 -11.89 -1.63 0.07
CA THR A 18 -12.53 -2.78 0.71
C THR A 18 -13.78 -3.18 -0.05
N TYR A 19 -13.87 -4.45 -0.44
CA TYR A 19 -15.05 -5.00 -1.10
C TYR A 19 -15.19 -6.50 -0.78
N LYS A 20 -16.28 -7.11 -1.23
CA LYS A 20 -16.45 -8.56 -1.25
C LYS A 20 -16.34 -9.05 -2.69
N ASP A 21 -15.52 -10.05 -2.94
CA ASP A 21 -15.43 -10.67 -4.25
C ASP A 21 -16.67 -11.54 -4.58
N GLU A 22 -16.66 -12.18 -5.74
CA GLU A 22 -17.77 -13.01 -6.23
C GLU A 22 -18.05 -14.22 -5.33
N ASP A 23 -17.05 -14.69 -4.58
CA ASP A 23 -17.16 -15.78 -3.60
C ASP A 23 -17.56 -15.27 -2.19
N GLY A 24 -17.80 -13.96 -2.05
CA GLY A 24 -18.17 -13.31 -0.79
C GLY A 24 -17.00 -13.12 0.18
N LYS A 25 -15.76 -13.39 -0.24
CA LYS A 25 -14.57 -13.17 0.57
C LYS A 25 -14.27 -11.68 0.63
N LYS A 26 -14.00 -11.18 1.85
CA LYS A 26 -13.56 -9.80 2.06
C LYS A 26 -12.17 -9.62 1.44
N VAL A 27 -12.05 -8.68 0.52
CA VAL A 27 -10.78 -8.20 -0.02
C VAL A 27 -10.55 -6.81 0.54
N GLU A 28 -9.38 -6.61 1.12
CA GLU A 28 -8.93 -5.31 1.62
C GLU A 28 -7.47 -5.08 1.23
N TYR A 29 -7.19 -3.89 0.74
CA TYR A 29 -5.85 -3.41 0.41
C TYR A 29 -5.82 -1.89 0.44
N VAL A 30 -4.62 -1.34 0.43
CA VAL A 30 -4.39 0.10 0.29
C VAL A 30 -3.77 0.35 -1.08
N GLU A 31 -4.46 1.13 -1.91
CA GLU A 31 -3.93 1.62 -3.18
C GLU A 31 -3.02 2.81 -2.88
N VAL A 32 -1.73 2.69 -3.19
CA VAL A 32 -0.72 3.71 -2.91
C VAL A 32 -0.31 4.36 -4.22
N THR A 33 -0.58 5.65 -4.37
CA THR A 33 -0.14 6.45 -5.52
C THR A 33 1.23 7.03 -5.23
N LEU A 34 2.22 6.63 -6.01
CA LEU A 34 3.58 7.16 -6.02
C LEU A 34 3.75 8.15 -7.18
N THR A 35 4.92 8.78 -7.25
CA THR A 35 5.24 9.73 -8.32
C THR A 35 5.26 9.14 -9.73
N ASP A 36 5.54 7.85 -9.88
CA ASP A 36 5.70 7.17 -11.18
C ASP A 36 4.70 6.03 -11.44
N ARG A 37 4.03 5.53 -10.40
CA ARG A 37 3.14 4.35 -10.49
C ARG A 37 2.14 4.27 -9.33
N ILE A 38 1.25 3.29 -9.42
CA ILE A 38 0.34 2.89 -8.34
C ILE A 38 0.72 1.48 -7.88
N ILE A 39 0.68 1.24 -6.57
CA ILE A 39 0.96 -0.06 -5.94
C ILE A 39 -0.20 -0.45 -5.03
N ASP A 40 -0.72 -1.67 -5.21
CA ASP A 40 -1.69 -2.26 -4.29
C ASP A 40 -0.98 -2.98 -3.14
N VAL A 41 -1.23 -2.54 -1.92
CA VAL A 41 -0.62 -3.10 -0.71
C VAL A 41 -1.68 -3.88 0.07
N TYR A 42 -1.65 -5.20 -0.04
CA TYR A 42 -2.56 -6.08 0.71
C TYR A 42 -2.18 -6.13 2.19
N MET A 43 -3.01 -5.51 3.02
CA MET A 43 -2.81 -5.43 4.47
C MET A 43 -4.14 -5.18 5.19
N ASP A 44 -4.15 -5.41 6.50
CA ASP A 44 -5.27 -5.00 7.36
C ASP A 44 -5.43 -3.47 7.32
N THR A 45 -6.65 -3.00 7.03
CA THR A 45 -6.90 -1.56 6.82
C THR A 45 -7.39 -0.84 8.08
N SER A 46 -7.40 -1.49 9.25
CA SER A 46 -7.83 -0.87 10.50
C SER A 46 -6.84 0.15 11.04
N GLU A 47 -5.55 -0.01 10.72
CA GLU A 47 -4.48 0.94 11.06
C GLU A 47 -3.55 1.17 9.87
N VAL A 48 -3.83 2.22 9.11
CA VAL A 48 -3.05 2.61 7.93
C VAL A 48 -2.39 3.97 8.17
N ASN A 49 -1.07 4.03 7.97
CA ASN A 49 -0.33 5.28 7.83
C ASN A 49 0.85 5.09 6.88
N ILE A 50 1.38 6.20 6.35
CA ILE A 50 2.49 6.23 5.38
C ILE A 50 3.71 5.43 5.89
N GLY A 51 4.01 5.47 7.19
CA GLY A 51 5.11 4.73 7.78
C GLY A 51 4.91 3.22 7.81
N ILE A 52 3.67 2.74 7.98
CA ILE A 52 3.32 1.31 7.89
C ILE A 52 3.33 0.88 6.42
N LEU A 53 2.74 1.67 5.53
CA LEU A 53 2.69 1.40 4.09
C LEU A 53 4.09 1.25 3.50
N ALA A 54 4.97 2.24 3.71
CA ALA A 54 6.34 2.18 3.21
C ALA A 54 7.12 0.97 3.76
N LYS A 55 6.87 0.58 5.01
CA LYS A 55 7.48 -0.63 5.59
C LYS A 55 6.98 -1.88 4.86
N LYS A 56 5.67 -2.01 4.68
CA LYS A 56 5.03 -3.17 4.05
C LYS A 56 5.42 -3.33 2.58
N ILE A 57 5.47 -2.23 1.82
CA ILE A 57 5.95 -2.20 0.42
C ILE A 57 7.37 -2.75 0.30
N LEU A 58 8.26 -2.40 1.24
CA LEU A 58 9.64 -2.88 1.25
C LEU A 58 9.73 -4.36 1.68
N GLU A 59 8.99 -4.76 2.71
CA GLU A 59 8.95 -6.15 3.20
C GLU A 59 8.41 -7.12 2.14
N ASP A 60 7.36 -6.72 1.43
CA ASP A 60 6.72 -7.51 0.38
C ASP A 60 7.40 -7.35 -0.99
N ASN A 61 8.45 -6.53 -1.07
CA ASN A 61 9.24 -6.25 -2.28
C ASN A 61 8.38 -5.79 -3.48
N LEU A 62 7.42 -4.90 -3.19
CA LEU A 62 6.46 -4.35 -4.15
C LEU A 62 7.04 -3.15 -4.93
N TYR A 63 8.10 -2.53 -4.43
CA TYR A 63 8.80 -1.41 -5.08
C TYR A 63 10.00 -1.93 -5.89
N LYS A 64 9.80 -2.12 -7.20
CA LYS A 64 10.82 -2.63 -8.13
C LYS A 64 11.20 -1.65 -9.23
#